data_AF-A0A1M5R619-F1
#
_entry.id   AF-A0A1M5R619-F1
#
_cell.length_a   1.000
_cell.length_b   1.000
_cell.length_c   1.000
_cell.angle_alpha   90.00
_cell.angle_beta   90.00
_cell.angle_gamma   90.00
#
_symmetry.space_group_name_H-M   'P 1'
#
loop_
_entity.id
_entity.type
_entity.pdbx_description
1 polymer ?
#
loop_
_entity_poly.entity_id
_entity_poly.type
_entity_poly.pdbx_seq_one_letter_code
_entity_poly.pdbx_strand_id
1 'polypeptide(L)'
;MFKHGKKDVQKTLFDQDQSFPGYVMDMLQKSWADDFYRFIFSQINEERFSVLYSDKASRPNKPVNVLVGLLILKMEHALSDEELIGSLYFDYRYQYALGLDANDNDDRLCVNTLSNFRARLVEYELQTGESLFQQEMEDLAENMAVYLGLNKSKARMDSSLINSSCKNMTRIELIYIILSFAIW
;
A
#
# COMPACT_ATOMS: atom_id res chain seq x y z
N MET A 1 11.25 9.13 16.10
CA MET A 1 9.98 9.86 16.26
C MET A 1 9.01 9.44 15.17
N PHE A 2 7.83 8.98 15.57
CA PHE A 2 6.70 8.67 14.68
C PHE A 2 5.97 9.95 14.26
N LYS A 3 5.53 9.99 13.01
CA LYS A 3 4.75 11.06 12.39
C LYS A 3 3.86 10.44 11.31
N HIS A 4 2.60 10.87 11.29
CA HIS A 4 1.64 10.48 10.26
C HIS A 4 2.01 11.03 8.88
N GLY A 5 1.71 10.24 7.86
CA GLY A 5 1.58 10.71 6.49
C GLY A 5 0.40 11.65 6.31
N LYS A 6 0.44 12.44 5.24
CA LYS A 6 -0.75 13.18 4.80
C LYS A 6 -1.68 12.19 4.08
N LYS A 7 -2.92 12.07 4.53
CA LYS A 7 -3.96 11.29 3.82
C LYS A 7 -4.61 12.12 2.71
N ASP A 8 -4.84 13.40 2.99
CA ASP A 8 -5.31 14.39 2.02
C ASP A 8 -4.11 15.13 1.43
N VAL A 9 -3.76 14.80 0.19
CA VAL A 9 -2.77 15.57 -0.57
C VAL A 9 -3.47 16.84 -1.04
N GLN A 10 -3.20 17.96 -0.38
CA GLN A 10 -3.62 19.25 -0.88
C GLN A 10 -2.84 19.51 -2.17
N LYS A 11 -3.55 19.42 -3.30
CA LYS A 11 -2.92 19.60 -4.61
C LYS A 11 -2.38 21.01 -4.78
N THR A 12 -1.12 21.16 -5.16
CA THR A 12 -0.52 22.45 -5.47
C THR A 12 -0.57 22.73 -6.98
N LEU A 13 -0.45 23.99 -7.37
CA LEU A 13 -0.40 24.44 -8.78
C LEU A 13 0.74 23.82 -9.60
N PHE A 14 1.71 23.18 -8.95
CA PHE A 14 2.88 22.58 -9.59
C PHE A 14 2.81 21.07 -9.70
N ASP A 15 1.75 20.43 -9.18
CA ASP A 15 1.62 18.98 -9.16
C ASP A 15 1.63 18.43 -10.59
N GLN A 16 2.38 17.33 -10.78
CA GLN A 16 2.59 16.73 -12.10
C GLN A 16 1.27 16.32 -12.79
N ASP A 17 0.20 16.05 -12.03
CA ASP A 17 -1.12 15.74 -12.57
C ASP A 17 -1.78 16.93 -13.28
N GLN A 18 -1.50 18.17 -12.88
CA GLN A 18 -2.00 19.37 -13.58
C GLN A 18 -1.36 19.56 -14.96
N SER A 19 -0.22 18.90 -15.22
CA SER A 19 0.44 18.93 -16.53
C SER A 19 -0.16 17.94 -17.54
N PHE A 20 -0.93 16.95 -17.08
CA PHE A 20 -1.52 15.96 -17.98
C PHE A 20 -2.80 16.48 -18.65
N PRO A 21 -3.03 16.15 -19.94
CA PRO A 21 -4.32 16.40 -20.57
C PRO A 21 -5.46 15.70 -19.81
N GLY A 22 -6.65 16.32 -19.74
CA GLY A 22 -7.78 15.78 -18.98
C GLY A 22 -8.15 14.33 -19.32
N TYR A 23 -8.09 13.93 -20.60
CA TYR A 23 -8.37 12.55 -21.00
C TYR A 23 -7.36 11.53 -20.44
N VAL A 24 -6.11 11.94 -20.21
CA VAL A 24 -5.09 11.09 -19.57
C VAL A 24 -5.41 10.94 -18.08
N MET A 25 -5.88 12.02 -17.45
CA MET A 25 -6.34 11.96 -16.06
C MET A 25 -7.56 11.06 -15.92
N ASP A 26 -8.51 11.09 -16.86
CA ASP A 26 -9.66 10.18 -16.88
C ASP A 26 -9.21 8.71 -17.01
N MET A 27 -8.15 8.44 -17.79
CA MET A 27 -7.56 7.09 -17.88
C MET A 27 -6.90 6.68 -16.56
N LEU A 28 -6.22 7.59 -15.87
CA LEU A 28 -5.60 7.34 -14.57
C LEU A 28 -6.65 7.04 -13.50
N GLN A 29 -7.72 7.83 -13.44
CA GLN A 29 -8.84 7.64 -12.50
C GLN A 29 -9.62 6.35 -12.75
N LYS A 30 -9.65 5.85 -14.00
CA LYS A 30 -10.22 4.54 -14.34
C LYS A 30 -9.23 3.39 -14.20
N SER A 31 -8.00 3.67 -13.82
CA SER A 31 -6.96 2.67 -13.65
C SER A 31 -6.96 2.10 -12.23
N TRP A 32 -6.24 1.00 -12.07
CA TRP A 32 -5.99 0.36 -10.78
C TRP A 32 -5.44 1.30 -9.70
N ALA A 33 -4.77 2.39 -10.09
CA ALA A 33 -4.13 3.29 -9.16
C ALA A 33 -5.15 4.07 -8.32
N ASP A 34 -6.30 4.41 -8.91
CA ASP A 34 -7.39 5.07 -8.18
C ASP A 34 -8.06 4.15 -7.18
N ASP A 35 -8.36 2.92 -7.61
CA ASP A 35 -8.90 1.90 -6.74
C ASP A 35 -7.94 1.59 -5.58
N PHE A 36 -6.64 1.45 -5.87
CA PHE A 36 -5.63 1.25 -4.83
C PHE A 36 -5.59 2.42 -3.84
N TYR A 37 -5.54 3.66 -4.33
CA TYR A 37 -5.52 4.83 -3.46
C TYR A 37 -6.74 4.87 -2.53
N ARG A 38 -7.93 4.67 -3.10
CA ARG A 38 -9.20 4.78 -2.38
C ARG A 38 -9.46 3.64 -1.42
N PHE A 39 -9.26 2.39 -1.86
CA PHE A 39 -9.67 1.22 -1.08
C PHE A 39 -8.55 0.63 -0.22
N ILE A 40 -7.29 0.88 -0.56
CA ILE A 40 -6.14 0.37 0.19
C ILE A 40 -5.42 1.51 0.90
N PHE A 41 -4.77 2.40 0.15
CA PHE A 41 -3.83 3.36 0.72
C PHE A 41 -4.48 4.28 1.77
N SER A 42 -5.66 4.82 1.47
CA SER A 42 -6.38 5.72 2.39
C SER A 42 -6.83 5.04 3.69
N GLN A 43 -7.03 3.72 3.64
CA GLN A 43 -7.52 2.91 4.75
C GLN A 43 -6.41 2.41 5.68
N ILE A 44 -5.12 2.58 5.31
CA ILE A 44 -4.01 2.14 6.14
C ILE A 44 -4.02 2.90 7.49
N ASN A 45 -3.96 2.14 8.58
CA ASN A 45 -3.85 2.62 9.94
C ASN A 45 -2.38 2.75 10.36
N GLU A 46 -1.81 3.95 10.21
CA GLU A 46 -0.40 4.20 10.55
C GLU A 46 -0.11 4.05 12.05
N GLU A 47 -1.10 4.31 12.93
CA GLU A 47 -0.93 4.24 14.38
C GLU A 47 -0.51 2.86 14.86
N ARG A 48 -0.92 1.80 14.15
CA ARG A 48 -0.51 0.42 14.46
C ARG A 48 1.01 0.27 14.47
N PHE A 49 1.70 1.02 13.61
CA PHE A 49 3.13 0.94 13.43
C PHE A 49 3.90 1.96 14.28
N SER A 50 3.21 2.78 15.07
CA SER A 50 3.84 3.80 15.93
C SER A 50 4.86 3.18 16.89
N VAL A 51 4.57 1.98 17.40
CA VAL A 51 5.42 1.19 18.31
C VAL A 51 6.80 0.83 17.74
N LEU A 52 6.98 0.91 16.41
CA LEU A 52 8.26 0.66 15.75
C LEU A 52 9.24 1.83 15.85
N TYR A 53 8.81 2.96 16.41
CA TYR A 53 9.57 4.21 16.41
C TYR A 53 9.74 4.73 17.83
N SER A 54 10.93 5.23 18.13
CA SER A 54 11.22 5.84 19.43
C SER A 54 10.54 7.21 19.58
N ASP A 55 10.09 7.50 20.80
CA ASP A 55 9.60 8.82 21.24
C ASP A 55 10.71 9.89 21.33
N LYS A 56 11.98 9.48 21.23
CA LYS A 56 13.11 10.42 21.23
C LYS A 56 13.09 11.27 19.96
N ALA A 57 13.40 12.55 20.12
CA ALA A 57 13.57 13.48 19.01
C ALA A 57 14.62 12.94 18.04
N SER A 58 14.17 12.63 16.83
CA SER A 58 14.99 12.14 15.71
C SER A 58 14.44 12.73 14.41
N ARG A 59 15.12 12.48 13.29
CA ARG A 59 14.48 12.68 11.99
C ARG A 59 13.15 11.92 11.97
N PRO A 60 12.04 12.55 11.54
CA PRO A 60 10.77 11.86 11.38
C PRO A 60 10.92 10.64 10.47
N ASN A 61 10.09 9.64 10.70
CA ASN A 61 9.95 8.52 9.78
C ASN A 61 9.42 8.99 8.42
N LYS A 62 9.69 8.18 7.39
CA LYS A 62 8.88 8.23 6.18
C LYS A 62 7.45 7.84 6.55
N PRO A 63 6.42 8.40 5.88
CA PRO A 63 5.03 8.04 6.09
C PRO A 63 4.85 6.52 6.06
N VAL A 64 4.23 5.95 7.09
CA VAL A 64 4.17 4.48 7.21
C VAL A 64 3.16 3.92 6.23
N ASN A 65 2.07 4.63 5.96
CA ASN A 65 1.12 4.27 4.92
C ASN A 65 1.78 4.11 3.54
N VAL A 66 2.76 4.95 3.20
CA VAL A 66 3.54 4.83 1.96
C VAL A 66 4.41 3.57 1.97
N LEU A 67 5.06 3.26 3.09
CA LEU A 67 5.89 2.06 3.21
C LEU A 67 5.05 0.77 3.14
N VAL A 68 3.92 0.72 3.84
CA VAL A 68 2.96 -0.39 3.81
C VAL A 68 2.35 -0.53 2.41
N GLY A 69 1.90 0.58 1.81
CA GLY A 69 1.37 0.60 0.45
C GLY A 69 2.36 0.10 -0.58
N LEU A 70 3.64 0.46 -0.46
CA LEU A 70 4.70 -0.08 -1.32
C LEU A 70 4.88 -1.59 -1.16
N LEU A 71 4.81 -2.13 0.07
CA LEU A 71 4.86 -3.57 0.28
C LEU A 71 3.66 -4.29 -0.34
N ILE A 72 2.45 -3.71 -0.26
CA ILE A 72 1.26 -4.27 -0.92
C ILE A 72 1.43 -4.24 -2.44
N LEU A 73 1.84 -3.11 -3.03
CA LEU A 73 2.09 -2.99 -4.47
C LEU A 73 3.16 -3.97 -4.95
N LYS A 74 4.20 -4.18 -4.15
CA LYS A 74 5.23 -5.19 -4.42
C LYS A 74 4.63 -6.57 -4.56
N MET A 75 3.76 -6.97 -3.62
CA MET A 75 3.10 -8.28 -3.62
C MET A 75 2.09 -8.39 -4.76
N GLU A 76 1.27 -7.36 -4.98
CA GLU A 76 0.26 -7.31 -6.04
C GLU A 76 0.88 -7.49 -7.43
N HIS A 77 2.01 -6.85 -7.66
CA HIS A 77 2.71 -6.86 -8.96
C HIS A 77 3.84 -7.89 -9.05
N ALA A 78 4.06 -8.67 -7.99
CA ALA A 78 5.15 -9.64 -7.88
C ALA A 78 6.54 -9.05 -8.25
N LEU A 79 6.82 -7.84 -7.77
CA LEU A 79 8.05 -7.09 -8.09
C LEU A 79 9.17 -7.40 -7.10
N SER A 80 10.41 -7.33 -7.58
CA SER A 80 11.58 -7.13 -6.71
C SER A 80 11.57 -5.71 -6.11
N ASP A 81 12.41 -5.47 -5.09
CA ASP A 81 12.49 -4.11 -4.52
C ASP A 81 13.07 -3.10 -5.52
N GLU A 82 13.97 -3.53 -6.38
CA GLU A 82 14.61 -2.68 -7.39
C GLU A 82 13.58 -2.30 -8.47
N GLU A 83 12.79 -3.25 -8.93
CA GLU A 83 11.70 -3.01 -9.88
C GLU A 83 10.62 -2.12 -9.27
N LEU A 84 10.22 -2.35 -8.02
CA LEU A 84 9.23 -1.51 -7.33
C LEU A 84 9.71 -0.06 -7.22
N ILE A 85 10.97 0.16 -6.83
CA ILE A 85 11.54 1.50 -6.76
C ILE A 85 11.63 2.11 -8.17
N GLY A 86 12.00 1.32 -9.18
CA GLY A 86 11.94 1.75 -10.57
C GLY A 86 10.53 2.19 -10.98
N SER A 87 9.51 1.37 -10.74
CA SER A 87 8.10 1.68 -11.03
C SER A 87 7.63 2.93 -10.29
N LEU A 88 8.02 3.11 -9.03
CA LEU A 88 7.70 4.32 -8.26
C LEU A 88 8.19 5.60 -8.95
N TYR A 89 9.37 5.58 -9.56
CA TYR A 89 9.95 6.77 -10.21
C TYR A 89 9.60 6.92 -11.69
N PHE A 90 9.39 5.81 -12.41
CA PHE A 90 9.15 5.82 -13.86
C PHE A 90 7.68 5.69 -14.26
N ASP A 91 6.81 5.27 -13.34
CA ASP A 91 5.38 5.12 -13.58
C ASP A 91 4.58 5.95 -12.58
N TYR A 92 4.02 7.07 -13.06
CA TYR A 92 3.25 8.02 -12.25
C TYR A 92 2.05 7.37 -11.53
N ARG A 93 1.53 6.25 -12.04
CA ARG A 93 0.44 5.51 -11.40
C ARG A 93 0.79 5.04 -9.99
N TYR A 94 2.06 4.68 -9.74
CA TYR A 94 2.52 4.27 -8.41
C TYR A 94 2.55 5.47 -7.44
N GLN A 95 2.96 6.64 -7.91
CA GLN A 95 2.95 7.87 -7.10
C GLN A 95 1.53 8.29 -6.78
N TYR A 96 0.64 8.26 -7.78
CA TYR A 96 -0.79 8.53 -7.61
C TYR A 96 -1.44 7.57 -6.61
N ALA A 97 -1.20 6.26 -6.76
CA ALA A 97 -1.73 5.23 -5.86
C ALA A 97 -1.31 5.42 -4.39
N LEU A 98 -0.14 6.03 -4.16
CA LEU A 98 0.43 6.30 -2.85
C LEU A 98 0.22 7.74 -2.36
N GLY A 99 -0.57 8.56 -3.08
CA GLY A 99 -0.79 9.97 -2.74
C GLY A 99 0.52 10.75 -2.62
N LEU A 100 1.52 10.42 -3.44
CA LEU A 100 2.80 11.13 -3.43
C LEU A 100 2.72 12.35 -4.37
N ASP A 101 3.23 13.47 -3.89
CA ASP A 101 3.54 14.60 -4.75
C ASP A 101 4.87 14.33 -5.46
N ALA A 102 4.83 14.27 -6.79
CA ALA A 102 6.00 14.06 -7.63
C ALA A 102 7.07 15.16 -7.45
N ASN A 103 6.69 16.34 -6.98
CA ASN A 103 7.59 17.46 -6.78
C ASN A 103 8.17 17.53 -5.37
N ASP A 104 7.71 16.69 -4.44
CA ASP A 104 8.25 16.64 -3.09
C ASP A 104 9.65 16.02 -3.11
N ASN A 105 10.65 16.88 -2.98
CA ASN A 105 12.06 16.49 -3.01
C ASN A 105 12.59 16.03 -1.64
N ASP A 106 11.80 16.20 -0.57
CA ASP A 106 12.39 16.21 0.77
C ASP A 106 12.71 14.81 1.29
N ASP A 107 12.25 13.75 0.61
CA ASP A 107 12.61 12.40 1.04
C ASP A 107 12.43 11.29 -0.01
N ARG A 108 13.37 11.18 -0.95
CA ARG A 108 13.45 10.06 -1.92
C ARG A 108 13.38 8.69 -1.24
N LEU A 109 12.52 7.81 -1.76
CA LEU A 109 12.38 6.41 -1.34
C LEU A 109 13.37 5.55 -2.11
N CYS A 110 13.97 4.57 -1.42
CA CYS A 110 14.96 3.68 -2.01
C CYS A 110 14.82 2.27 -1.42
N VAL A 111 15.48 1.29 -2.05
CA VAL A 111 15.46 -0.13 -1.63
C VAL A 111 15.79 -0.27 -0.13
N ASN A 112 16.81 0.44 0.35
CA ASN A 112 17.22 0.38 1.75
C ASN A 112 16.13 0.89 2.71
N THR A 113 15.28 1.83 2.29
CA THR A 113 14.17 2.31 3.10
C THR A 113 13.17 1.18 3.37
N LEU A 114 12.84 0.41 2.32
CA LEU A 114 11.94 -0.74 2.42
C LEU A 114 12.56 -1.88 3.23
N SER A 115 13.83 -2.19 2.99
CA SER A 115 14.54 -3.22 3.75
C SER A 115 14.62 -2.90 5.24
N ASN A 116 14.91 -1.64 5.59
CA ASN A 116 14.94 -1.21 6.99
C ASN A 116 13.56 -1.27 7.65
N PHE A 117 12.49 -0.92 6.93
CA PHE A 117 11.14 -1.01 7.46
C PHE A 117 10.73 -2.47 7.72
N ARG A 118 10.99 -3.38 6.78
CA ARG A 118 10.75 -4.81 6.97
C ARG A 118 11.57 -5.38 8.13
N ALA A 119 12.83 -4.98 8.27
CA ALA A 119 13.65 -5.42 9.39
C ALA A 119 13.04 -5.02 10.75
N ARG A 120 12.46 -3.81 10.86
CA ARG A 120 11.76 -3.39 12.08
C ARG A 120 10.50 -4.20 12.36
N LEU A 121 9.74 -4.55 11.33
CA LEU A 121 8.56 -5.41 11.46
C LEU A 121 8.96 -6.79 12.01
N VAL A 122 9.98 -7.41 11.40
CA VAL A 122 10.49 -8.72 11.83
C VAL A 122 11.06 -8.66 13.25
N GLU A 123 11.83 -7.63 13.58
CA GLU A 123 12.36 -7.43 14.93
C GLU A 123 11.24 -7.34 15.98
N TYR A 124 10.20 -6.56 15.70
CA TYR A 124 9.04 -6.42 16.58
C TYR A 124 8.29 -7.75 16.75
N GLU A 125 8.05 -8.47 15.65
CA GLU A 125 7.39 -9.77 15.65
C GLU A 125 8.19 -10.80 16.46
N LEU A 126 9.52 -10.83 16.33
CA LEU A 126 10.38 -11.70 17.12
C LEU A 126 10.35 -11.38 18.62
N GLN A 127 10.22 -10.11 18.98
CA GLN A 127 10.22 -9.66 20.38
C GLN A 127 8.86 -9.87 21.07
N THR A 128 7.76 -9.67 20.35
CA THR A 128 6.40 -9.65 20.91
C THR A 128 5.59 -10.90 20.58
N GLY A 129 5.94 -11.61 19.51
CA GLY A 129 5.14 -12.67 18.92
C GLY A 129 3.98 -12.17 18.05
N GLU A 130 3.87 -10.86 17.82
CA GLU A 130 2.78 -10.25 17.07
C GLU A 130 3.25 -9.61 15.75
N SER A 131 2.61 -9.97 14.65
CA SER A 131 2.89 -9.37 13.34
C SER A 131 1.98 -8.17 13.07
N LEU A 132 2.53 -6.95 13.19
CA LEU A 132 1.81 -5.70 12.88
C LEU A 132 1.37 -5.64 11.41
N PHE A 133 2.21 -6.16 10.51
CA PHE A 133 1.90 -6.16 9.09
C PHE A 133 0.72 -7.09 8.78
N GLN A 134 0.71 -8.30 9.36
CA GLN A 134 -0.39 -9.23 9.22
C GLN A 134 -1.71 -8.64 9.72
N GLN A 135 -1.72 -8.08 10.93
CA GLN A 135 -2.93 -7.45 11.49
C GLN A 135 -3.48 -6.34 10.57
N GLU A 136 -2.59 -5.56 9.96
CA GLU A 136 -3.02 -4.53 9.01
C GLU A 136 -3.58 -5.14 7.72
N MET A 137 -3.00 -6.22 7.20
CA MET A 137 -3.55 -6.92 6.03
C MET A 137 -4.92 -7.52 6.33
N GLU A 138 -5.12 -8.08 7.53
CA GLU A 138 -6.40 -8.61 8.01
C GLU A 138 -7.48 -7.53 8.04
N ASP A 139 -7.18 -6.38 8.65
CA ASP A 139 -8.12 -5.26 8.74
C ASP A 139 -8.45 -4.68 7.34
N LEU A 140 -7.46 -4.55 6.46
CA LEU A 140 -7.68 -4.11 5.08
C LEU A 140 -8.53 -5.12 4.29
N ALA A 141 -8.26 -6.42 4.44
CA ALA A 141 -9.05 -7.46 3.80
C ALA A 141 -10.50 -7.45 4.30
N GLU A 142 -10.73 -7.28 5.60
CA GLU A 142 -12.07 -7.16 6.18
C GLU A 142 -12.82 -5.95 5.61
N ASN A 143 -12.19 -4.79 5.57
CA ASN A 143 -12.76 -3.58 4.98
C ASN A 143 -13.12 -3.79 3.50
N MET A 144 -12.25 -4.47 2.75
CA MET A 144 -12.48 -4.78 1.35
C MET A 144 -13.60 -5.81 1.15
N ALA A 145 -13.74 -6.81 2.03
CA ALA A 145 -14.84 -7.78 1.98
C ALA A 145 -16.20 -7.10 2.18
N VAL A 146 -16.29 -6.14 3.11
CA VAL A 146 -17.49 -5.33 3.31
C VAL A 146 -17.83 -4.54 2.04
N TYR A 147 -16.82 -3.90 1.43
CA TYR A 147 -17.01 -3.14 0.19
C TYR A 147 -17.48 -4.01 -0.98
N LEU A 148 -16.89 -5.19 -1.16
CA LEU A 148 -17.25 -6.13 -2.22
C LEU A 148 -18.57 -6.88 -1.96
N GLY A 149 -19.21 -6.68 -0.81
CA GLY A 149 -20.42 -7.39 -0.42
C GLY A 149 -20.20 -8.91 -0.26
N LEU A 150 -18.96 -9.33 -0.01
CA LEU A 150 -18.61 -10.74 0.15
C LEU A 150 -18.99 -11.21 1.55
N ASN A 151 -19.87 -12.20 1.63
CA ASN A 151 -20.16 -12.86 2.90
C ASN A 151 -18.94 -13.67 3.37
N LYS A 152 -18.45 -13.37 4.58
CA LYS A 152 -17.29 -14.02 5.25
C LYS A 152 -17.35 -15.56 5.23
N SER A 153 -18.54 -16.17 5.07
CA SER A 153 -18.72 -17.63 5.02
C SER A 153 -18.20 -18.30 3.73
N LYS A 154 -17.93 -17.55 2.66
CA LYS A 154 -17.37 -18.08 1.40
C LYS A 154 -15.85 -17.91 1.28
N ALA A 155 -15.19 -17.27 2.25
CA ALA A 155 -13.79 -16.86 2.15
C ALA A 155 -12.75 -17.95 2.52
N ARG A 156 -13.12 -19.23 2.52
CA ARG A 156 -12.11 -20.32 2.45
C ARG A 156 -11.84 -20.60 0.99
N MET A 157 -10.94 -19.83 0.40
CA MET A 157 -10.48 -20.06 -0.96
C MET A 157 -9.33 -21.08 -0.90
N ASP A 158 -9.64 -22.37 -1.07
CA ASP A 158 -8.60 -23.39 -1.26
C ASP A 158 -7.76 -23.05 -2.49
N SER A 159 -6.46 -23.38 -2.46
CA SER A 159 -5.48 -23.08 -3.53
C SER A 159 -5.91 -23.56 -4.93
N SER A 160 -6.81 -24.53 -5.01
CA SER A 160 -7.41 -25.05 -6.25
C SER A 160 -8.54 -24.17 -6.82
N LEU A 161 -9.23 -23.38 -5.98
CA LEU A 161 -10.32 -22.46 -6.38
C LEU A 161 -9.78 -21.11 -6.91
N ILE A 162 -8.57 -20.72 -6.51
CA ILE A 162 -7.86 -19.53 -7.02
C ILE A 162 -7.65 -19.67 -8.54
N ASN A 163 -7.13 -20.82 -8.99
CA ASN A 163 -6.82 -21.02 -10.41
C ASN A 163 -8.05 -20.97 -11.34
N SER A 164 -9.23 -21.34 -10.83
CA SER A 164 -10.48 -21.32 -11.61
C SER A 164 -11.21 -19.98 -11.51
N SER A 165 -11.11 -19.27 -10.38
CA SER A 165 -11.81 -18.00 -10.13
C SER A 165 -11.02 -16.76 -10.56
N CYS A 166 -9.67 -16.80 -10.57
CA CYS A 166 -8.82 -15.73 -11.10
C CYS A 166 -9.10 -15.40 -12.57
N LYS A 167 -9.75 -16.30 -13.31
CA LYS A 167 -10.07 -16.11 -14.73
C LYS A 167 -11.07 -14.98 -15.01
N ASN A 168 -11.87 -14.57 -14.02
CA ASN A 168 -12.92 -13.55 -14.15
C ASN A 168 -12.95 -12.51 -13.02
N MET A 169 -11.94 -12.47 -12.15
CA MET A 169 -11.89 -11.53 -11.02
C MET A 169 -11.47 -10.13 -11.46
N THR A 170 -12.11 -9.13 -10.87
CA THR A 170 -11.65 -7.74 -10.93
C THR A 170 -10.33 -7.59 -10.18
N ARG A 171 -9.58 -6.55 -10.51
CA ARG A 171 -8.28 -6.32 -9.88
C ARG A 171 -8.37 -6.07 -8.37
N ILE A 172 -9.45 -5.44 -7.91
CA ILE A 172 -9.74 -5.27 -6.48
C ILE A 172 -9.93 -6.62 -5.79
N GLU A 173 -10.63 -7.56 -6.41
CA GLU A 173 -10.81 -8.92 -5.86
C GLU A 173 -9.47 -9.70 -5.80
N LEU A 174 -8.56 -9.48 -6.75
CA LEU A 174 -7.21 -10.04 -6.68
C LEU A 174 -6.41 -9.47 -5.50
N ILE A 175 -6.51 -8.16 -5.26
CA ILE A 175 -5.89 -7.52 -4.08
C ILE A 175 -6.48 -8.13 -2.80
N TYR A 176 -7.80 -8.27 -2.70
CA TYR A 176 -8.45 -8.92 -1.55
C TYR A 176 -7.87 -10.31 -1.28
N ILE A 177 -7.68 -11.11 -2.33
CA ILE A 177 -7.09 -12.45 -2.24
C ILE A 177 -5.66 -12.37 -1.70
N ILE A 178 -4.82 -11.49 -2.27
CA ILE A 178 -3.42 -11.35 -1.85
C ILE A 178 -3.34 -10.92 -0.39
N LEU A 179 -4.15 -9.95 0.04
CA LEU A 179 -4.24 -9.53 1.44
C LEU A 179 -4.69 -10.69 2.33
N SER A 180 -5.63 -11.51 1.87
CA SER A 180 -6.10 -12.69 2.60
C SER A 180 -5.06 -13.81 2.70
N PHE A 181 -4.13 -13.92 1.74
CA PHE A 181 -3.05 -14.90 1.75
C PHE A 181 -1.82 -14.43 2.50
N ALA A 182 -1.58 -13.13 2.61
CA ALA A 182 -0.55 -12.55 3.47
C ALA A 182 -0.75 -12.83 4.98
N ILE A 183 -1.83 -13.54 5.33
CA ILE A 183 -2.23 -13.99 6.67
C ILE A 183 -1.55 -15.32 7.06
N TRP A 184 -0.86 -16.01 6.14
CA TRP A 184 -0.30 -17.36 6.35
C TRP A 184 1.22 -17.45 6.16
#